data_AF-A0A1H1CJC1-F1
#
_entry.id   AF-A0A1H1CJC1-F1
#
_cell.length_a   1.000
_cell.length_b   1.000
_cell.length_c   1.000
_cell.angle_alpha   90.00
_cell.angle_beta   90.00
_cell.angle_gamma   90.00
#
_symmetry.space_group_name_H-M   'P 1'
#
loop_
_entity.id
_entity.type
_entity.pdbx_description
1 polymer ?
#
loop_
_entity_poly.entity_id
_entity_poly.type
_entity_poly.pdbx_seq_one_letter_code
_entity_poly.pdbx_strand_id
1 'polypeptide(L)'
;MENSIDYIIKNFEECLDHIAKEKQDTHEEFGYKDSAIVTLGYSISDKAKDINLLLKNERTESIEIILRTIFEQSVYICAILNKDTENRASALMDSFNIQEMKKMKKLGSSLGIDLENILKKKMDEDPLLESSENISIDNYIKIYKQRFEQKSKVKIFKKNDNKFYEQWYNLDGKTPNMRKLVEEIKDNVFNIQTHEFIYVLGSMEVHGIGAMRQLKITKLEDGFGYFSISKETNMLAVITPLCSFINRLAHIINNEYSTKQDNFYRIRVLNIKRHYKQLQENGYKL
;
A
#
# COMPACT_ATOMS: atom_id res chain seq x y z
N MET A 1 3.03 9.64 27.54
CA MET A 1 2.45 8.37 27.05
C MET A 1 2.62 8.39 25.55
N GLU A 2 3.32 7.40 24.99
CA GLU A 2 3.42 7.23 23.53
C GLU A 2 1.99 6.99 22.99
N ASN A 3 1.61 7.66 21.90
CA ASN A 3 0.27 7.50 21.33
C ASN A 3 0.11 6.05 20.83
N SER A 4 -1.02 5.42 21.14
CA SER A 4 -1.24 3.99 20.86
C SER A 4 -1.12 3.62 19.39
N ILE A 5 -1.40 4.55 18.45
CA ILE A 5 -1.19 4.34 17.01
C ILE A 5 0.31 4.29 16.69
N ASP A 6 1.11 5.20 17.26
CA ASP A 6 2.57 5.20 17.06
C ASP A 6 3.18 3.88 17.54
N TYR A 7 2.69 3.35 18.68
CA TYR A 7 3.15 2.08 19.20
C TYR A 7 2.76 0.89 18.29
N ILE A 8 1.55 0.88 17.74
CA ILE A 8 1.11 -0.14 16.77
C ILE A 8 2.00 -0.12 15.52
N ILE A 9 2.24 1.07 14.97
CA ILE A 9 3.09 1.29 13.80
C ILE A 9 4.50 0.79 14.08
N LYS A 10 5.10 1.22 15.19
CA LYS A 10 6.45 0.80 15.58
C LYS A 10 6.58 -0.72 15.70
N ASN A 11 5.64 -1.39 16.37
CA ASN A 11 5.70 -2.85 16.49
C ASN A 11 5.53 -3.55 15.13
N PHE A 12 4.81 -2.94 14.19
CA PHE A 12 4.69 -3.45 12.83
C PHE A 12 6.00 -3.28 12.04
N GLU A 13 6.66 -2.13 12.13
CA GLU A 13 7.98 -1.90 11.53
C GLU A 13 9.03 -2.86 12.08
N GLU A 14 9.03 -3.09 13.39
CA GLU A 14 9.92 -4.07 14.01
C GLU A 14 9.69 -5.50 13.50
N CYS A 15 8.45 -5.87 13.14
CA CYS A 15 8.19 -7.13 12.42
C CYS A 15 8.81 -7.13 11.02
N LEU A 16 8.79 -6.01 10.30
CA LEU A 16 9.36 -5.93 8.95
C LEU A 16 10.89 -5.99 8.97
N ASP A 17 11.52 -5.30 9.91
CA ASP A 17 12.99 -5.35 10.11
C ASP A 17 13.49 -6.76 10.41
N HIS A 18 12.71 -7.53 11.19
CA HIS A 18 13.10 -8.87 11.58
C HIS A 18 13.09 -9.86 10.41
N ILE A 19 12.32 -9.60 9.33
CA ILE A 19 12.38 -10.42 8.10
C ILE A 19 13.79 -10.40 7.51
N ALA A 20 14.37 -9.20 7.34
CA ALA A 20 15.71 -9.05 6.79
C ALA A 20 16.77 -9.67 7.71
N LYS A 21 16.61 -9.48 9.02
CA LYS A 21 17.51 -10.04 10.03
C LYS A 21 17.48 -11.57 10.05
N GLU A 22 16.29 -12.19 10.03
CA GLU A 22 16.18 -13.64 9.99
C GLU A 22 16.85 -14.22 8.76
N LYS A 23 16.66 -13.60 7.58
CA LYS A 23 17.32 -14.03 6.34
C LYS A 23 18.84 -13.94 6.43
N GLN A 24 19.35 -12.89 7.06
CA GLN A 24 20.78 -12.74 7.33
C GLN A 24 21.29 -13.83 8.30
N ASP A 25 20.57 -14.07 9.40
CA ASP A 25 20.96 -15.05 10.42
C ASP A 25 20.92 -16.49 9.88
N THR A 26 19.92 -16.82 9.04
CA THR A 26 19.78 -18.14 8.41
C THR A 26 20.60 -18.31 7.13
N HIS A 27 21.27 -17.25 6.66
CA HIS A 27 22.00 -17.22 5.38
C HIS A 27 21.12 -17.60 4.18
N GLU A 28 19.82 -17.34 4.27
CA GLU A 28 18.89 -17.53 3.17
C GLU A 28 18.89 -16.31 2.25
N GLU A 29 18.71 -16.55 0.94
CA GLU A 29 18.59 -15.46 -0.04
C GLU A 29 17.33 -14.62 0.23
N PHE A 30 17.48 -13.31 0.16
CA PHE A 30 16.39 -12.36 0.27
C PHE A 30 15.68 -12.23 -1.08
N GLY A 31 14.52 -12.88 -1.21
CA GLY A 31 13.84 -13.07 -2.49
C GLY A 31 12.87 -11.95 -2.88
N TYR A 32 12.16 -12.15 -4.00
CA TYR A 32 11.10 -11.22 -4.45
C TYR A 32 9.96 -11.13 -3.46
N LYS A 33 9.57 -12.27 -2.85
CA LYS A 33 8.54 -12.32 -1.80
C LYS A 33 8.89 -11.38 -0.64
N ASP A 34 10.09 -11.52 -0.09
CA ASP A 34 10.56 -10.77 1.07
C ASP A 34 10.62 -9.27 0.72
N SER A 35 11.20 -8.95 -0.44
CA SER A 35 11.28 -7.59 -0.98
C SER A 35 9.90 -6.94 -1.13
N ALA A 36 8.94 -7.65 -1.71
CA ALA A 36 7.59 -7.14 -1.92
C ALA A 36 6.85 -6.88 -0.61
N ILE A 37 6.96 -7.80 0.36
CA ILE A 37 6.30 -7.67 1.67
C ILE A 37 6.91 -6.52 2.48
N VAL A 38 8.24 -6.43 2.54
CA VAL A 38 8.92 -5.34 3.25
C VAL A 38 8.62 -3.99 2.60
N THR A 39 8.67 -3.89 1.27
CA THR A 39 8.38 -2.64 0.54
C THR A 39 6.94 -2.17 0.75
N LEU A 40 5.96 -3.07 0.59
CA LEU A 40 4.56 -2.75 0.83
C LEU A 40 4.30 -2.44 2.31
N GLY A 41 4.90 -3.20 3.22
CA GLY A 41 4.79 -3.01 4.66
C GLY A 41 5.29 -1.63 5.11
N TYR A 42 6.46 -1.22 4.65
CA TYR A 42 6.99 0.12 4.97
C TYR A 42 6.14 1.23 4.34
N SER A 43 5.69 1.06 3.10
CA SER A 43 4.76 2.00 2.48
C SER A 43 3.44 2.14 3.26
N ILE A 44 2.93 1.06 3.85
CA ILE A 44 1.76 1.07 4.73
C ILE A 44 2.08 1.80 6.03
N SER A 45 3.24 1.52 6.64
CA SER A 45 3.70 2.17 7.86
C SER A 45 3.80 3.69 7.70
N ASP A 46 4.45 4.16 6.64
CA ASP A 46 4.60 5.59 6.35
C ASP A 46 3.23 6.27 6.18
N LYS A 47 2.31 5.64 5.46
CA LYS A 47 0.94 6.14 5.31
C LYS A 47 0.15 6.13 6.62
N ALA A 48 0.39 5.16 7.49
CA ALA A 48 -0.20 5.13 8.82
C ALA A 48 0.34 6.27 9.69
N LYS A 49 1.63 6.60 9.58
CA LYS A 49 2.25 7.77 10.22
C LYS A 49 1.64 9.06 9.68
N ASP A 50 1.44 9.17 8.37
CA ASP A 50 0.78 10.32 7.74
C ASP A 50 -0.65 10.49 8.28
N ILE A 51 -1.44 9.41 8.34
CA ILE A 51 -2.79 9.45 8.95
C ILE A 51 -2.71 9.88 10.41
N ASN A 52 -1.77 9.34 11.20
CA ASN A 52 -1.65 9.71 12.60
C ASN A 52 -1.29 11.19 12.78
N LEU A 53 -0.37 11.71 11.96
CA LEU A 53 -0.01 13.13 11.94
C LEU A 53 -1.21 14.00 11.57
N LEU A 54 -1.96 13.61 10.54
CA LEU A 54 -3.15 14.32 10.09
C LEU A 54 -4.24 14.36 11.17
N LEU A 55 -4.49 13.23 11.85
CA LEU A 55 -5.43 13.14 12.95
C LEU A 55 -5.01 14.03 14.14
N LYS A 56 -3.73 14.02 14.53
CA LYS A 56 -3.20 14.88 15.61
C LYS A 56 -3.34 16.37 15.32
N ASN A 57 -3.35 16.75 14.05
CA ASN A 57 -3.51 18.13 13.61
C ASN A 57 -4.96 18.48 13.22
N GLU A 58 -5.91 17.59 13.50
CA GLU A 58 -7.34 17.75 13.15
C GLU A 58 -7.55 18.01 11.64
N ARG A 59 -6.62 17.53 10.79
CA ARG A 59 -6.68 17.63 9.33
C ARG A 59 -7.19 16.32 8.77
N THR A 60 -8.48 16.23 8.53
CA THR A 60 -9.11 14.96 8.14
C THR A 60 -9.44 14.84 6.65
N GLU A 61 -9.17 15.91 5.90
CA GLU A 61 -9.24 15.95 4.45
C GLU A 61 -8.25 14.93 3.87
N SER A 62 -8.67 14.12 2.89
CA SER A 62 -7.83 13.10 2.22
C SER A 62 -7.39 11.87 3.05
N ILE A 63 -7.67 11.80 4.36
CA ILE A 63 -7.35 10.61 5.18
C ILE A 63 -7.97 9.33 4.57
N GLU A 64 -9.19 9.42 4.04
CA GLU A 64 -9.91 8.30 3.45
C GLU A 64 -9.21 7.76 2.19
N ILE A 65 -8.53 8.62 1.43
CA ILE A 65 -7.74 8.23 0.26
C ILE A 65 -6.49 7.47 0.71
N ILE A 66 -5.79 7.97 1.72
CA ILE A 66 -4.60 7.31 2.28
C ILE A 66 -4.98 5.95 2.86
N LEU A 67 -6.09 5.88 3.61
CA LEU A 67 -6.60 4.64 4.19
C LEU A 67 -6.98 3.63 3.11
N ARG A 68 -7.58 4.09 1.99
CA ARG A 68 -7.85 3.22 0.84
C ARG A 68 -6.56 2.65 0.25
N THR A 69 -5.50 3.45 0.11
CA THR A 69 -4.21 2.94 -0.36
C THR A 69 -3.63 1.90 0.61
N ILE A 70 -3.71 2.13 1.93
CA ILE A 70 -3.31 1.13 2.93
C ILE A 70 -4.09 -0.18 2.75
N PHE A 71 -5.41 -0.11 2.57
CA PHE A 71 -6.24 -1.28 2.30
C PHE A 71 -5.79 -2.03 1.04
N GLU A 72 -5.63 -1.34 -0.08
CA GLU A 72 -5.21 -1.95 -1.34
C GLU A 72 -3.84 -2.63 -1.22
N GLN A 73 -2.88 -1.99 -0.55
CA GLN A 73 -1.56 -2.56 -0.29
C GLN A 73 -1.62 -3.76 0.68
N SER A 74 -2.52 -3.73 1.65
CA SER A 74 -2.75 -4.87 2.56
C SER A 74 -3.29 -6.09 1.80
N VAL A 75 -4.26 -5.86 0.90
CA VAL A 75 -4.81 -6.87 0.00
C VAL A 75 -3.72 -7.43 -0.92
N TYR A 76 -2.79 -6.60 -1.39
CA TYR A 76 -1.65 -7.03 -2.20
C TYR A 76 -0.71 -7.98 -1.46
N ILE A 77 -0.38 -7.71 -0.20
CA ILE A 77 0.41 -8.64 0.63
C ILE A 77 -0.32 -9.99 0.74
N CYS A 78 -1.62 -9.99 1.04
CA CYS A 78 -2.40 -11.21 1.08
C CYS A 78 -2.43 -11.94 -0.27
N ALA A 79 -2.53 -11.22 -1.38
CA ALA A 79 -2.53 -11.80 -2.72
C ALA A 79 -1.21 -12.50 -3.03
N ILE A 80 -0.08 -11.89 -2.67
CA ILE A 80 1.26 -12.49 -2.82
C ILE A 80 1.34 -13.81 -2.03
N LEU A 81 0.88 -13.82 -0.79
CA LEU A 81 0.97 -14.99 0.08
C LEU A 81 -0.07 -16.09 -0.19
N ASN A 82 -1.14 -15.80 -0.93
CA ASN A 82 -2.23 -16.77 -1.13
C ASN A 82 -1.88 -17.92 -2.09
N LYS A 83 -1.25 -17.63 -3.24
CA LYS A 83 -0.85 -18.63 -4.25
C LYS A 83 0.19 -18.05 -5.20
N ASP A 84 1.05 -18.90 -5.74
CA ASP A 84 2.04 -18.54 -6.77
C ASP A 84 2.93 -17.35 -6.34
N THR A 85 3.42 -17.43 -5.11
CA THR A 85 4.00 -16.32 -4.35
C THR A 85 5.16 -15.63 -5.05
N GLU A 86 6.14 -16.39 -5.54
CA GLU A 86 7.30 -15.82 -6.24
C GLU A 86 6.91 -15.11 -7.54
N ASN A 87 6.04 -15.71 -8.35
CA ASN A 87 5.59 -15.06 -9.58
C ASN A 87 4.78 -13.81 -9.31
N ARG A 88 3.90 -13.83 -8.30
CA ARG A 88 3.10 -12.67 -7.90
C ARG A 88 3.95 -11.53 -7.35
N ALA A 89 4.91 -11.85 -6.48
CA ALA A 89 5.83 -10.86 -5.93
C ALA A 89 6.70 -10.25 -7.02
N SER A 90 7.29 -11.08 -7.89
CA SER A 90 8.09 -10.58 -9.01
C SER A 90 7.26 -9.79 -10.03
N ALA A 91 6.02 -10.20 -10.33
CA ALA A 91 5.12 -9.45 -11.21
C ALA A 91 4.72 -8.08 -10.63
N LEU A 92 4.54 -7.96 -9.31
CA LEU A 92 4.34 -6.67 -8.65
C LEU A 92 5.57 -5.77 -8.85
N MET A 93 6.78 -6.29 -8.63
CA MET A 93 8.02 -5.53 -8.80
C MET A 93 8.20 -5.07 -10.25
N ASP A 94 7.94 -5.94 -11.22
CA ASP A 94 7.97 -5.59 -12.64
C ASP A 94 6.94 -4.50 -12.96
N SER A 95 5.71 -4.62 -12.44
CA SER A 95 4.65 -3.63 -12.61
C SER A 95 5.04 -2.26 -12.05
N PHE A 96 5.60 -2.22 -10.84
CA PHE A 96 6.04 -0.99 -10.20
C PHE A 96 7.11 -0.29 -11.05
N ASN A 97 8.14 -1.04 -11.46
CA ASN A 97 9.21 -0.55 -12.32
C ASN A 97 8.69 0.00 -13.66
N ILE A 98 7.76 -0.71 -14.32
CA ILE A 98 7.12 -0.25 -15.57
C ILE A 98 6.39 1.07 -15.34
N GLN A 99 5.60 1.19 -14.27
CA GLN A 99 4.81 2.38 -13.99
C GLN A 99 5.67 3.57 -13.58
N GLU A 100 6.67 3.36 -12.73
CA GLU A 100 7.60 4.38 -12.29
C GLU A 100 8.34 4.98 -13.49
N MET A 101 8.91 4.14 -14.36
CA MET A 101 9.64 4.59 -15.54
C MET A 101 8.75 5.32 -16.55
N LYS A 102 7.49 4.91 -16.71
CA LYS A 102 6.51 5.65 -17.53
C LYS A 102 6.24 7.04 -16.96
N LYS A 103 6.08 7.16 -15.65
CA LYS A 103 5.88 8.45 -14.98
C LYS A 103 7.12 9.34 -15.13
N MET A 104 8.32 8.79 -14.92
CA MET A 104 9.58 9.50 -15.12
C MET A 104 9.72 9.98 -16.57
N LYS A 105 9.44 9.13 -17.56
CA LYS A 105 9.46 9.54 -18.97
C LYS A 105 8.55 10.74 -19.24
N LYS A 106 7.32 10.69 -18.74
CA LYS A 106 6.32 11.75 -18.93
C LYS A 106 6.72 13.05 -18.24
N LEU A 107 7.25 12.96 -17.01
CA LEU A 107 7.68 14.13 -16.23
C LEU A 107 8.97 14.74 -16.79
N GLY A 108 9.98 13.93 -17.08
CA GLY A 108 11.25 14.41 -17.61
C GLY A 108 11.09 15.05 -18.97
N SER A 109 10.21 14.54 -19.84
CA SER A 109 9.87 15.21 -21.10
C SER A 109 9.19 16.57 -20.89
N SER A 110 8.39 16.73 -19.83
CA SER A 110 7.72 18.00 -19.52
C SER A 110 8.60 19.02 -18.80
N LEU A 111 9.60 18.55 -18.06
CA LEU A 111 10.46 19.38 -17.20
C LEU A 111 11.88 19.57 -17.75
N GLY A 112 12.20 18.99 -18.91
CA GLY A 112 13.54 19.05 -19.50
C GLY A 112 14.61 18.36 -18.65
N ILE A 113 14.23 17.37 -17.85
CA ILE A 113 15.14 16.65 -16.95
C ILE A 113 15.96 15.65 -17.78
N ASP A 114 17.26 15.59 -17.50
CA ASP A 114 18.15 14.56 -18.04
C ASP A 114 17.86 13.20 -17.39
N LEU A 115 16.97 12.46 -18.06
CA LEU A 115 16.52 11.14 -17.64
C LEU A 115 17.59 10.05 -17.80
N GLU A 116 18.59 10.25 -18.68
CA GLU A 116 19.63 9.25 -18.93
C GLU A 116 20.57 9.12 -17.73
N ASN A 117 20.92 10.24 -17.09
CA ASN A 117 21.75 10.23 -15.89
C ASN A 117 21.03 9.61 -14.68
N ILE A 118 19.70 9.79 -14.57
CA ILE A 118 18.90 9.14 -13.52
C ILE A 118 18.84 7.63 -13.76
N LEU A 119 18.66 7.21 -15.00
CA LEU A 119 18.66 5.79 -15.37
C LEU A 119 19.98 5.11 -15.09
N LYS A 120 21.11 5.74 -15.43
CA LYS A 120 22.44 5.16 -15.17
C LYS A 120 22.63 4.82 -13.70
N LYS A 121 22.29 5.75 -12.79
CA LYS A 121 22.37 5.51 -11.34
C LYS A 121 21.48 4.35 -10.88
N LYS A 122 20.24 4.27 -11.38
CA LYS A 122 19.34 3.15 -11.04
C LYS A 122 19.83 1.80 -11.58
N MET A 123 20.51 1.80 -12.72
CA MET A 123 21.06 0.58 -13.33
C MET A 123 22.33 0.09 -12.63
N ASP A 124 23.18 1.01 -12.15
CA ASP A 124 24.34 0.65 -11.32
C ASP A 124 23.91 -0.07 -10.02
N GLU A 125 22.68 0.18 -9.56
CA GLU A 125 22.05 -0.44 -8.40
C GLU A 125 21.23 -1.70 -8.75
N ASP A 126 20.95 -1.98 -10.03
CA ASP A 126 20.14 -3.12 -10.48
C ASP A 126 21.01 -4.15 -11.23
N PRO A 127 21.46 -5.22 -10.55
CA PRO A 127 22.35 -6.22 -11.13
C PRO A 127 21.69 -7.03 -12.26
N LEU A 128 20.37 -6.90 -12.47
CA LEU A 128 19.64 -7.59 -13.54
C LEU A 128 19.73 -6.87 -14.90
N LEU A 129 20.34 -5.69 -14.92
CA LEU A 129 20.52 -4.87 -16.11
C LEU A 129 22.00 -4.87 -16.48
N GLU A 130 22.48 -6.02 -17.00
CA GLU A 130 23.81 -6.11 -17.61
C GLU A 130 24.01 -4.94 -18.58
N SER A 131 25.21 -4.35 -18.53
CA SER A 131 25.61 -3.11 -19.20
C SER A 131 25.26 -3.08 -20.69
N SER A 132 24.01 -2.74 -21.02
CA SER A 132 23.58 -2.60 -22.40
C SER A 132 24.10 -1.25 -22.89
N GLU A 133 24.93 -1.25 -23.94
CA GLU A 133 25.52 -0.03 -24.51
C GLU A 133 24.48 0.98 -25.04
N ASN A 134 23.20 0.58 -25.18
CA ASN A 134 22.08 1.43 -25.59
C ASN A 134 21.08 1.62 -24.45
N ILE A 135 21.42 2.49 -23.49
CA ILE A 135 20.61 2.79 -22.31
C ILE A 135 19.46 3.74 -22.68
N SER A 136 18.22 3.30 -22.54
CA SER A 136 17.03 4.17 -22.67
C SER A 136 15.90 3.72 -21.75
N ILE A 137 15.03 4.67 -21.36
CA ILE A 137 13.82 4.34 -20.55
C ILE A 137 12.99 3.26 -21.27
N ASP A 138 12.92 3.33 -22.59
CA ASP A 138 12.13 2.39 -23.38
C ASP A 138 12.71 0.97 -23.33
N ASN A 139 14.03 0.82 -23.33
CA ASN A 139 14.68 -0.47 -23.13
C ASN A 139 14.44 -1.01 -21.72
N TYR A 140 14.54 -0.16 -20.69
CA TYR A 140 14.22 -0.55 -19.32
C TYR A 140 12.78 -1.06 -19.20
N ILE A 141 11.81 -0.28 -19.67
CA ILE A 141 10.39 -0.68 -19.68
C ILE A 141 10.20 -1.99 -20.43
N LYS A 142 10.87 -2.17 -21.58
CA LYS A 142 10.77 -3.38 -22.40
C LYS A 142 11.26 -4.63 -21.65
N ILE A 143 12.39 -4.55 -20.94
CA ILE A 143 12.94 -5.68 -20.16
C ILE A 143 11.93 -6.12 -19.09
N TYR A 144 11.41 -5.19 -18.31
CA TYR A 144 10.43 -5.49 -17.28
C TYR A 144 9.11 -6.01 -17.84
N LYS A 145 8.64 -5.48 -18.99
CA LYS A 145 7.47 -6.04 -19.69
C LYS A 145 7.68 -7.48 -20.11
N GLN A 146 8.84 -7.81 -20.69
CA GLN A 146 9.16 -9.18 -21.12
C GLN A 146 9.19 -10.14 -19.92
N ARG A 147 9.82 -9.74 -18.81
CA ARG A 147 9.83 -10.52 -17.56
C ARG A 147 8.43 -10.73 -17.00
N PHE A 148 7.57 -9.71 -17.04
CA PHE A 148 6.19 -9.82 -16.61
C PHE A 148 5.40 -10.79 -17.49
N GLU A 149 5.54 -10.67 -18.82
CA GLU A 149 4.85 -11.50 -19.81
C GLU A 149 5.21 -12.98 -19.71
N GLN A 150 6.47 -13.31 -19.38
CA GLN A 150 6.90 -14.70 -19.14
C GLN A 150 6.13 -15.39 -18.00
N LYS A 151 5.61 -14.62 -17.04
CA LYS A 151 4.83 -15.12 -15.89
C LYS A 151 3.33 -15.21 -16.18
N SER A 152 2.86 -14.49 -17.20
CA SER A 152 1.44 -14.38 -17.50
C SER A 152 0.95 -15.47 -18.43
N LYS A 153 -0.24 -16.02 -18.13
CA LYS A 153 -0.97 -16.93 -19.02
C LYS A 153 -1.88 -16.18 -19.99
N VAL A 154 -2.00 -14.87 -19.84
CA VAL A 154 -2.88 -14.01 -20.64
C VAL A 154 -2.13 -13.57 -21.89
N LYS A 155 -2.70 -13.84 -23.06
CA LYS A 155 -2.19 -13.29 -24.32
C LYS A 155 -2.60 -11.83 -24.44
N ILE A 156 -1.63 -10.93 -24.54
CA ILE A 156 -1.88 -9.50 -24.74
C ILE A 156 -2.42 -9.28 -26.15
N PHE A 157 -3.67 -8.85 -26.27
CA PHE A 157 -4.17 -8.21 -27.48
C PHE A 157 -3.97 -6.70 -27.32
N LYS A 158 -3.09 -6.13 -28.16
CA LYS A 158 -2.49 -4.77 -28.20
C LYS A 158 -3.30 -3.53 -27.77
N LYS A 159 -4.59 -3.61 -27.42
CA LYS A 159 -5.46 -2.44 -27.26
C LYS A 159 -5.44 -1.78 -25.87
N ASN A 160 -4.81 -2.35 -24.84
CA ASN A 160 -4.73 -1.73 -23.50
C ASN A 160 -3.51 -2.21 -22.67
N ASP A 161 -2.30 -2.06 -23.21
CA ASP A 161 -1.04 -2.45 -22.56
C ASP A 161 -0.90 -1.94 -21.10
N ASN A 162 -1.31 -0.70 -20.79
CA ASN A 162 -1.04 -0.12 -19.47
C ASN A 162 -1.79 -0.82 -18.34
N LYS A 163 -3.10 -1.04 -18.53
CA LYS A 163 -3.95 -1.66 -17.52
C LYS A 163 -3.53 -3.12 -17.26
N PHE A 164 -2.97 -3.79 -18.26
CA PHE A 164 -2.50 -5.16 -18.12
C PHE A 164 -1.37 -5.26 -17.09
N TYR A 165 -0.31 -4.45 -17.21
CA TYR A 165 0.80 -4.48 -16.26
C TYR A 165 0.41 -3.92 -14.88
N GLU A 166 -0.50 -2.95 -14.81
CA GLU A 166 -1.03 -2.44 -13.52
C GLU A 166 -1.75 -3.53 -12.71
N GLN A 167 -2.35 -4.51 -13.40
CA GLN A 167 -3.08 -5.62 -12.80
C GLN A 167 -2.17 -6.84 -12.60
N TRP A 168 -1.04 -6.63 -11.93
CA TRP A 168 0.00 -7.64 -11.70
C TRP A 168 -0.50 -8.95 -11.05
N TYR A 169 -1.58 -8.87 -10.29
CA TYR A 169 -2.21 -10.01 -9.63
C TYR A 169 -3.06 -10.88 -10.59
N ASN A 170 -3.36 -10.38 -11.80
CA ASN A 170 -4.21 -11.01 -12.81
C ASN A 170 -3.42 -11.87 -13.82
N LEU A 171 -2.46 -12.66 -13.34
CA LEU A 171 -1.59 -13.47 -14.22
C LEU A 171 -2.36 -14.57 -14.97
N ASP A 172 -3.52 -15.00 -14.47
CA ASP A 172 -4.37 -16.03 -15.09
C ASP A 172 -5.55 -15.47 -15.90
N GLY A 173 -5.74 -14.14 -15.90
CA GLY A 173 -6.85 -13.47 -16.58
C GLY A 173 -8.19 -13.54 -15.85
N LYS A 174 -8.27 -14.11 -14.65
CA LYS A 174 -9.51 -14.33 -13.90
C LYS A 174 -9.78 -13.27 -12.82
N THR A 175 -8.78 -12.45 -12.49
CA THR A 175 -8.84 -11.43 -11.44
C THR A 175 -8.74 -10.01 -12.04
N PRO A 176 -9.73 -9.53 -12.80
CA PRO A 176 -9.60 -8.32 -13.62
C PRO A 176 -9.64 -7.00 -12.85
N ASN A 177 -9.82 -6.99 -11.51
CA ASN A 177 -9.91 -5.77 -10.70
C ASN A 177 -9.72 -6.08 -9.20
N MET A 178 -9.57 -5.02 -8.40
CA MET A 178 -9.37 -5.11 -6.95
C MET A 178 -10.51 -5.85 -6.25
N ARG A 179 -11.77 -5.60 -6.64
CA ARG A 179 -12.93 -6.27 -6.06
C ARG A 179 -12.82 -7.79 -6.20
N LYS A 180 -12.47 -8.28 -7.39
CA LYS A 180 -12.24 -9.71 -7.66
C LYS A 180 -11.05 -10.27 -6.90
N LEU A 181 -9.99 -9.48 -6.71
CA LEU A 181 -8.84 -9.88 -5.91
C LEU A 181 -9.23 -10.11 -4.44
N VAL A 182 -10.02 -9.21 -3.88
CA VAL A 182 -10.55 -9.33 -2.51
C VAL A 182 -11.44 -10.57 -2.36
N GLU A 183 -12.30 -10.85 -3.33
CA GLU A 183 -13.12 -12.07 -3.35
C GLU A 183 -12.27 -13.37 -3.35
N GLU A 184 -11.09 -13.35 -3.99
CA GLU A 184 -10.18 -14.50 -4.03
C GLU A 184 -9.40 -14.74 -2.73
N ILE A 185 -9.10 -13.70 -1.95
CA ILE A 185 -8.24 -13.79 -0.76
C ILE A 185 -8.93 -14.52 0.40
N LYS A 186 -10.27 -14.51 0.47
CA LYS A 186 -11.06 -15.20 1.52
C LYS A 186 -10.57 -14.91 2.95
N ASP A 187 -10.20 -13.66 3.23
CA ASP A 187 -9.77 -13.22 4.56
C ASP A 187 -10.95 -12.56 5.31
N ASN A 188 -11.00 -12.72 6.64
CA ASN A 188 -12.09 -12.17 7.45
C ASN A 188 -12.01 -10.64 7.63
N VAL A 189 -10.84 -10.03 7.48
CA VAL A 189 -10.64 -8.57 7.54
C VAL A 189 -10.60 -7.99 6.12
N PHE A 190 -9.85 -8.62 5.22
CA PHE A 190 -9.75 -8.18 3.82
C PHE A 190 -10.84 -8.83 2.96
N ASN A 191 -12.08 -8.45 3.21
CA ASN A 191 -13.28 -9.00 2.56
C ASN A 191 -14.05 -7.96 1.74
N ILE A 192 -15.10 -8.42 1.06
CA ILE A 192 -15.91 -7.60 0.16
C ILE A 192 -16.63 -6.45 0.89
N GLN A 193 -17.07 -6.68 2.13
CA GLN A 193 -17.73 -5.67 2.94
C GLN A 193 -16.76 -4.54 3.31
N THR A 194 -15.53 -4.89 3.66
CA THR A 194 -14.46 -3.94 3.96
C THR A 194 -14.06 -3.17 2.71
N HIS A 195 -13.93 -3.85 1.57
CA HIS A 195 -13.71 -3.20 0.29
C HIS A 195 -14.81 -2.16 0.01
N GLU A 196 -16.08 -2.54 0.10
CA GLU A 196 -17.21 -1.63 -0.13
C GLU A 196 -17.19 -0.44 0.84
N PHE A 197 -16.96 -0.68 2.13
CA PHE A 197 -16.83 0.37 3.14
C PHE A 197 -15.72 1.37 2.80
N ILE A 198 -14.51 0.89 2.53
CA ILE A 198 -13.33 1.73 2.25
C ILE A 198 -13.52 2.53 0.95
N TYR A 199 -14.10 1.92 -0.08
CA TYR A 199 -14.36 2.60 -1.35
C TYR A 199 -15.50 3.62 -1.25
N VAL A 200 -16.54 3.35 -0.45
CA VAL A 200 -17.58 4.35 -0.15
C VAL A 200 -16.97 5.55 0.58
N LEU A 201 -16.15 5.32 1.62
CA LEU A 201 -15.44 6.39 2.32
C LEU A 201 -14.58 7.23 1.34
N GLY A 202 -13.73 6.59 0.54
CA GLY A 202 -12.83 7.31 -0.37
C GLY A 202 -13.52 7.98 -1.58
N SER A 203 -14.65 7.46 -2.05
CA SER A 203 -15.36 7.99 -3.23
C SER A 203 -16.11 9.30 -2.96
N MET A 204 -16.54 9.53 -1.71
CA MET A 204 -17.19 10.80 -1.31
C MET A 204 -16.24 11.99 -1.45
N GLU A 205 -14.93 11.78 -1.24
CA GLU A 205 -13.89 12.80 -1.40
C GLU A 205 -13.56 13.07 -2.87
N VAL A 206 -13.35 12.01 -3.65
CA VAL A 206 -12.89 12.11 -5.04
C VAL A 206 -13.88 12.84 -5.95
N HIS A 207 -15.17 12.83 -5.61
CA HIS A 207 -16.20 13.51 -6.39
C HIS A 207 -16.61 14.90 -5.87
N GLY A 208 -15.99 15.41 -4.79
CA GLY A 208 -16.31 16.73 -4.22
C GLY A 208 -17.74 16.86 -3.66
N ILE A 209 -18.54 15.79 -3.71
CA ILE A 209 -19.91 15.75 -3.19
C ILE A 209 -19.91 15.87 -1.66
N GLY A 210 -18.84 15.41 -0.99
CA GLY A 210 -18.63 15.63 0.44
C GLY A 210 -18.64 17.11 0.84
N ALA A 211 -17.98 17.98 0.06
CA ALA A 211 -17.91 19.42 0.32
C ALA A 211 -19.30 20.09 0.29
N MET A 212 -20.20 19.63 -0.59
CA MET A 212 -21.56 20.16 -0.71
C MET A 212 -22.46 19.82 0.49
N ARG A 213 -22.26 18.66 1.13
CA ARG A 213 -22.98 18.29 2.37
C ARG A 213 -22.47 19.00 3.61
N GLN A 214 -21.25 19.52 3.57
CA GLN A 214 -20.52 20.07 4.72
C GLN A 214 -20.46 21.60 4.72
N LEU A 215 -21.07 22.23 3.71
CA LEU A 215 -21.17 23.67 3.57
C LEU A 215 -22.14 24.22 4.62
N LYS A 216 -21.60 24.86 5.66
CA LYS A 216 -22.37 25.69 6.58
C LYS A 216 -22.32 27.13 6.09
N ILE A 217 -23.51 27.74 6.02
CA ILE A 217 -23.67 29.17 5.73
C ILE A 217 -23.94 29.85 7.07
N THR A 218 -22.95 30.60 7.55
CA THR A 218 -23.14 31.44 8.73
C THR A 218 -23.49 32.84 8.25
N LYS A 219 -24.68 33.32 8.64
CA LYS A 219 -25.10 34.71 8.42
C LYS A 219 -24.60 35.57 9.59
N LEU A 220 -24.02 36.71 9.27
CA LEU A 220 -23.69 37.78 10.19
C LEU A 220 -24.87 38.76 10.26
N GLU A 221 -24.96 39.50 11.36
CA GLU A 221 -26.10 40.39 11.68
C GLU A 221 -26.28 41.54 10.67
N ASP A 222 -25.22 41.91 9.97
CA ASP A 222 -25.10 42.95 8.96
C ASP A 222 -25.41 42.48 7.52
N GLY A 223 -25.95 41.28 7.36
CA GLY A 223 -26.41 40.75 6.08
C GLY A 223 -25.30 40.13 5.22
N PHE A 224 -24.06 40.14 5.71
CA PHE A 224 -22.96 39.36 5.15
C PHE A 224 -23.04 37.91 5.66
N GLY A 225 -22.45 36.98 4.91
CA GLY A 225 -22.32 35.60 5.37
C GLY A 225 -21.06 34.98 4.81
N TYR A 226 -20.50 34.01 5.54
CA TYR A 226 -19.36 33.25 5.07
C TYR A 226 -19.70 31.77 4.99
N PHE A 227 -19.01 31.10 4.07
CA PHE A 227 -19.06 29.65 3.93
C PHE A 227 -17.98 29.06 4.83
N SER A 228 -18.36 28.12 5.67
CA SER A 228 -17.42 27.23 6.34
C SER A 228 -17.72 25.80 5.94
N ILE A 229 -16.69 25.08 5.52
CA ILE A 229 -16.77 23.64 5.33
C ILE A 229 -16.26 23.02 6.64
N SER A 230 -17.13 22.35 7.38
CA SER A 230 -16.72 21.61 8.59
C SER A 230 -16.92 20.12 8.34
N LYS A 231 -15.82 19.37 8.20
CA LYS A 231 -15.85 17.91 8.10
C LYS A 231 -15.69 17.30 9.49
N GLU A 232 -16.75 16.71 10.03
CA GLU A 232 -16.59 15.71 11.09
C GLU A 232 -16.23 14.39 10.42
N THR A 233 -14.94 14.14 10.19
CA THR A 233 -14.52 12.77 9.89
C THR A 233 -14.70 11.97 11.16
N ASN A 234 -15.52 10.93 11.10
CA ASN A 234 -15.65 10.01 12.21
C ASN A 234 -14.30 9.32 12.43
N MET A 235 -13.51 9.80 13.39
CA MET A 235 -12.17 9.28 13.69
C MET A 235 -12.20 7.77 13.91
N LEU A 236 -13.31 7.23 14.45
CA LEU A 236 -13.50 5.79 14.63
C LEU A 236 -13.53 5.04 13.29
N ALA A 237 -14.16 5.62 12.27
CA ALA A 237 -14.26 5.05 10.92
C ALA A 237 -12.91 4.99 10.19
N VAL A 238 -11.88 5.71 10.70
CA VAL A 238 -10.51 5.69 10.18
C VAL A 238 -9.59 4.84 11.05
N ILE A 239 -9.58 5.09 12.36
CA ILE A 239 -8.64 4.45 13.29
C ILE A 239 -8.94 2.96 13.41
N THR A 240 -10.23 2.58 13.42
CA THR A 240 -10.63 1.17 13.55
C THR A 240 -10.12 0.34 12.36
N PRO A 241 -10.39 0.70 11.08
CA PRO A 241 -9.81 -0.04 9.96
C PRO A 241 -8.28 0.01 9.94
N LEU A 242 -7.66 1.18 10.16
CA LEU A 242 -6.20 1.33 10.15
C LEU A 242 -5.52 0.33 11.09
N CYS A 243 -5.94 0.32 12.37
CA CYS A 243 -5.36 -0.57 13.37
C CYS A 243 -5.69 -2.03 13.07
N SER A 244 -6.90 -2.32 12.58
CA SER A 244 -7.31 -3.67 12.19
C SER A 244 -6.45 -4.23 11.05
N PHE A 245 -6.16 -3.41 10.03
CA PHE A 245 -5.33 -3.79 8.89
C PHE A 245 -3.90 -4.08 9.32
N ILE A 246 -3.28 -3.16 10.06
CA ILE A 246 -1.90 -3.35 10.57
C ILE A 246 -1.81 -4.59 11.46
N ASN A 247 -2.77 -4.75 12.39
CA ASN A 247 -2.81 -5.93 13.26
C ASN A 247 -2.97 -7.24 12.47
N ARG A 248 -3.86 -7.27 11.46
CA ARG A 248 -4.05 -8.46 10.62
C ARG A 248 -2.78 -8.77 9.81
N LEU A 249 -2.13 -7.75 9.25
CA LEU A 249 -0.88 -7.94 8.52
C LEU A 249 0.24 -8.45 9.42
N ALA A 250 0.39 -7.90 10.63
CA ALA A 250 1.36 -8.39 11.59
C ALA A 250 1.13 -9.88 11.91
N HIS A 251 -0.13 -10.31 12.06
CA HIS A 251 -0.48 -11.72 12.21
C HIS A 251 -0.11 -12.57 10.99
N ILE A 252 -0.35 -12.07 9.77
CA ILE A 252 -0.02 -12.77 8.52
C ILE A 252 1.49 -12.93 8.40
N ILE A 253 2.25 -11.85 8.61
CA ILE A 253 3.72 -11.86 8.58
C ILE A 253 4.28 -12.79 9.65
N ASN A 254 3.76 -12.72 10.88
CA ASN A 254 4.14 -13.66 11.92
C ASN A 254 3.91 -15.12 11.48
N ASN A 255 2.78 -15.44 10.86
CA ASN A 255 2.51 -16.82 10.45
C ASN A 255 3.42 -17.29 9.31
N GLU A 256 3.86 -16.38 8.45
CA GLU A 256 4.72 -16.67 7.31
C GLU A 256 6.20 -16.82 7.72
N TYR A 257 6.68 -15.95 8.61
CA TYR A 257 8.12 -15.84 8.93
C TYR A 257 8.49 -16.39 10.31
N SER A 258 7.57 -16.44 11.28
CA SER A 258 7.88 -16.98 12.61
C SER A 258 8.17 -18.48 12.51
N THR A 259 9.39 -18.88 12.88
CA THR A 259 9.63 -20.27 13.24
C THR A 259 8.86 -20.61 14.52
N LYS A 260 8.52 -21.90 14.74
CA LYS A 260 7.77 -22.33 15.95
C LYS A 260 8.45 -21.99 17.28
N GLN A 261 9.72 -21.60 17.25
CA GLN A 261 10.51 -21.24 18.43
C GLN A 261 10.76 -19.73 18.56
N ASP A 262 10.45 -18.93 17.54
CA ASP A 262 10.68 -17.49 17.62
C ASP A 262 9.52 -16.76 18.32
N ASN A 263 9.79 -16.25 19.51
CA ASN A 263 8.83 -15.45 20.28
C ASN A 263 8.77 -13.98 19.82
N PHE A 264 9.69 -13.52 18.98
CA PHE A 264 9.80 -12.12 18.58
C PHE A 264 8.50 -11.60 17.95
N TYR A 265 8.09 -12.18 16.82
CA TYR A 265 6.87 -11.77 16.12
C TYR A 265 5.63 -11.95 17.01
N ARG A 266 5.57 -13.04 17.77
CA ARG A 266 4.43 -13.33 18.65
C ARG A 266 4.25 -12.23 19.70
N ILE A 267 5.33 -11.77 20.32
CA ILE A 267 5.30 -10.68 21.31
C ILE A 267 4.81 -9.38 20.64
N ARG A 268 5.32 -9.04 19.45
CA ARG A 268 4.93 -7.83 18.72
C ARG A 268 3.47 -7.83 18.29
N VAL A 269 3.00 -8.95 17.77
CA VAL A 269 1.59 -9.15 17.45
C VAL A 269 0.70 -9.02 18.69
N LEU A 270 1.09 -9.61 19.83
CA LEU A 270 0.35 -9.46 21.09
C LEU A 270 0.33 -8.01 21.57
N ASN A 271 1.45 -7.30 21.42
CA ASN A 271 1.58 -5.89 21.75
C ASN A 271 0.66 -5.01 20.91
N ILE A 272 0.63 -5.21 19.58
CA ILE A 272 -0.28 -4.52 18.66
C ILE A 272 -1.73 -4.79 19.07
N LYS A 273 -2.09 -6.06 19.28
CA LYS A 273 -3.45 -6.46 19.69
C LYS A 273 -3.86 -5.80 21.02
N ARG A 274 -2.95 -5.74 22.00
CA ARG A 274 -3.19 -5.10 23.29
C ARG A 274 -3.48 -3.61 23.14
N HIS A 275 -2.66 -2.89 22.39
CA HIS A 275 -2.82 -1.44 22.20
C HIS A 275 -4.05 -1.11 21.36
N TYR A 276 -4.38 -1.96 20.36
CA TYR A 276 -5.63 -1.83 19.63
C TYR A 276 -6.86 -2.00 20.53
N LYS A 277 -6.83 -2.98 21.45
CA LYS A 277 -7.90 -3.16 22.44
C LYS A 277 -8.03 -1.96 23.39
N GLN A 278 -6.90 -1.40 23.85
CA GLN A 278 -6.91 -0.19 24.69
C GLN A 278 -7.50 1.03 23.95
N LEU A 279 -7.18 1.19 22.65
CA LEU A 279 -7.81 2.22 21.82
C LEU A 279 -9.33 2.04 21.75
N GLN A 280 -9.81 0.80 21.58
CA GLN A 280 -11.24 0.50 21.59
C GLN A 280 -11.90 0.85 22.93
N GLU A 281 -11.30 0.45 24.05
CA GLU A 281 -11.81 0.70 25.40
C GLU A 281 -11.85 2.20 25.74
N ASN A 282 -10.90 2.98 25.21
CA ASN A 282 -10.81 4.43 25.45
C ASN A 282 -11.59 5.29 24.45
N GLY A 283 -12.39 4.67 23.56
CA GLY A 283 -13.13 5.39 22.52
C GLY A 283 -12.22 6.10 21.51
N TYR A 284 -11.01 5.56 21.29
CA TYR A 284 -10.01 6.02 20.33
C TYR A 284 -9.55 7.48 20.54
N LYS A 285 -9.55 7.97 21.78
CA LYS A 285 -8.89 9.22 22.14
C LYS A 285 -7.38 9.09 21.91
N LEU A 286 -6.82 10.02 21.12
CA LEU A 286 -5.41 10.07 20.68
C LEU A 286 -4.48 10.71 21.70
#